data_AF-A0A182U4D5-F1
#
_entry.id   AF-A0A182U4D5-F1
#
_cell.length_a   1.000
_cell.length_b   1.000
_cell.length_c   1.000
_cell.angle_alpha   90.00
_cell.angle_beta   90.00
_cell.angle_gamma   90.00
#
_symmetry.space_group_name_H-M   'P 1'
#
loop_
_entity.id
_entity.type
_entity.pdbx_description
1 polymer ?
#
loop_
_entity_poly.entity_id
_entity_poly.type
_entity_poly.pdbx_seq_one_letter_code
_entity_poly.pdbx_strand_id
1 'polypeptide(L)'
;YNPLLTWALGTAEDVVCRAVTVSAPLVQKLDRPLQLVDQTLVKGIDKLEVNAPIIKEQPADIYQQARTRVIESVKPHIEKVCELRSASQQRAASLKDLSWRKANEVLATQYGSLAVNGVDTTAQLAERLLDYYFPKSDTESEDDNVPISAKDDPVLHTVQTVGRLSNKVARLVYRTVSTQVKSLRKEDVRDYVATLIAVLRLTQYLNFINEKRQAVEAGSPKEPAPSHPATTPAVPASNTTATSTPSSSSTTTSDVVATTKSSKTLQQQD
;
A
#
# COMPACT_ATOMS: atom_id res chain seq x y z
N TYR A 1 -11.11 115.52 -4.17
CA TYR A 1 -10.34 114.26 -4.08
C TYR A 1 -9.66 114.22 -2.72
N ASN A 2 -9.94 113.20 -1.90
CA ASN A 2 -9.51 113.14 -0.50
C ASN A 2 -8.23 112.28 -0.37
N PRO A 3 -7.07 112.86 -0.03
CA PRO A 3 -5.79 112.15 0.01
C PRO A 3 -5.72 111.08 1.12
N LEU A 4 -6.55 111.21 2.15
CA LEU A 4 -6.66 110.23 3.24
C LEU A 4 -7.30 108.92 2.77
N LEU A 5 -8.31 108.99 1.89
CA LEU A 5 -8.97 107.80 1.36
C LEU A 5 -8.03 107.03 0.41
N THR A 6 -7.26 107.73 -0.42
CA THR A 6 -6.27 107.08 -1.30
C THR A 6 -5.13 106.44 -0.53
N TRP A 7 -4.72 107.06 0.60
CA TRP A 7 -3.71 106.47 1.48
C TRP A 7 -4.23 105.22 2.22
N ALA A 8 -5.43 105.30 2.79
CA ALA A 8 -6.03 104.17 3.50
C ALA A 8 -6.33 102.99 2.57
N LEU A 9 -6.86 103.25 1.37
CA LEU A 9 -7.14 102.21 0.39
C LEU A 9 -5.85 101.60 -0.17
N GLY A 10 -4.84 102.44 -0.46
CA GLY A 10 -3.53 101.96 -0.90
C GLY A 10 -2.80 101.13 0.17
N THR A 11 -2.96 101.48 1.45
CA THR A 11 -2.41 100.69 2.56
C THR A 11 -3.15 99.36 2.73
N ALA A 12 -4.47 99.35 2.58
CA ALA A 12 -5.26 98.11 2.64
C ALA A 12 -4.96 97.17 1.46
N GLU A 13 -4.81 97.73 0.26
CA GLU A 13 -4.38 97.00 -0.94
C GLU A 13 -2.99 96.39 -0.74
N ASP A 14 -2.03 97.13 -0.18
CA ASP A 14 -0.70 96.61 0.13
C ASP A 14 -0.73 95.48 1.16
N VAL A 15 -1.57 95.58 2.20
CA VAL A 15 -1.74 94.51 3.20
C VAL A 15 -2.37 93.26 2.58
N VAL A 16 -3.35 93.39 1.68
CA VAL A 16 -3.96 92.26 0.96
C VAL A 16 -2.96 91.63 0.02
N CYS A 17 -2.22 92.42 -0.77
CA CYS A 17 -1.16 91.94 -1.65
C CYS A 17 -0.08 91.18 -0.86
N ARG A 18 0.29 91.70 0.31
CA ARG A 18 1.27 91.06 1.19
C ARG A 18 0.72 89.79 1.83
N ALA A 19 -0.55 89.76 2.25
CA ALA A 19 -1.21 88.58 2.79
C ALA A 19 -1.28 87.46 1.74
N VAL A 20 -1.68 87.79 0.50
CA VAL A 20 -1.70 86.85 -0.64
C VAL A 20 -0.30 86.31 -0.92
N THR A 21 0.71 87.18 -0.91
CA THR A 21 2.11 86.79 -1.14
C THR A 21 2.63 85.87 -0.02
N VAL A 22 2.23 86.12 1.23
CA VAL A 22 2.63 85.31 2.40
C VAL A 22 1.87 83.99 2.47
N SER A 23 0.59 83.94 2.04
CA SER A 23 -0.22 82.72 2.08
C SER A 23 -0.05 81.82 0.84
N ALA A 24 0.35 82.36 -0.30
CA ALA A 24 0.65 81.61 -1.52
C ALA A 24 1.55 80.37 -1.30
N PRO A 25 2.69 80.47 -0.59
CA PRO A 25 3.53 79.30 -0.35
C PRO A 25 2.87 78.26 0.56
N LEU A 26 1.95 78.63 1.45
CA LEU A 26 1.28 77.69 2.34
C LEU A 26 0.27 76.83 1.57
N VAL A 27 -0.53 77.46 0.70
CA VAL A 27 -1.50 76.76 -0.17
C VAL A 27 -0.77 75.80 -1.12
N GLN A 28 0.36 76.22 -1.70
CA GLN A 28 1.18 75.35 -2.56
C GLN A 28 1.78 74.15 -1.81
N LYS A 29 1.99 74.26 -0.49
CA LYS A 29 2.49 73.14 0.34
C LYS A 29 1.40 72.14 0.68
N LEU A 30 0.12 72.54 0.71
CA LEU A 30 -1.02 71.65 0.93
C LEU A 30 -1.55 71.04 -0.39
N ASP A 31 -1.39 71.73 -1.52
CA ASP A 31 -1.82 71.23 -2.83
C ASP A 31 -1.04 69.97 -3.26
N ARG A 32 0.28 69.94 -3.02
CA ARG A 32 1.13 68.76 -3.32
C ARG A 32 0.71 67.46 -2.59
N PRO A 33 0.55 67.45 -1.26
CA PRO A 33 0.12 66.23 -0.56
C PRO A 33 -1.31 65.84 -0.94
N LEU A 34 -2.20 66.79 -1.24
CA LEU A 34 -3.57 66.48 -1.67
C LEU A 34 -3.58 65.78 -3.03
N GLN A 35 -2.80 66.28 -4.00
CA GLN A 35 -2.62 65.61 -5.30
C GLN A 35 -1.93 64.25 -5.19
N LEU A 36 -1.00 64.08 -4.24
CA LEU A 36 -0.35 62.79 -4.01
C LEU A 36 -1.33 61.75 -3.47
N VAL A 37 -2.19 62.15 -2.51
CA VAL A 37 -3.23 61.27 -1.97
C VAL A 37 -4.24 60.90 -3.04
N ASP A 38 -4.70 61.88 -3.84
CA ASP A 38 -5.63 61.65 -4.94
C ASP A 38 -5.04 60.67 -5.97
N GLN A 39 -3.80 60.90 -6.40
CA GLN A 39 -3.13 59.99 -7.34
C GLN A 39 -2.86 58.60 -6.75
N THR A 40 -2.58 58.51 -5.45
CA THR A 40 -2.40 57.22 -4.76
C THR A 40 -3.73 56.47 -4.66
N LEU A 41 -4.83 57.17 -4.42
CA LEU A 41 -6.16 56.59 -4.35
C LEU A 41 -6.62 56.10 -5.73
N VAL A 42 -6.43 56.91 -6.77
CA VAL A 42 -6.74 56.53 -8.16
C VAL A 42 -5.93 55.30 -8.58
N LYS A 43 -4.62 55.26 -8.30
CA LYS A 43 -3.78 54.09 -8.57
C LYS A 43 -4.16 52.88 -7.71
N GLY A 44 -4.62 53.11 -6.48
CA GLY A 44 -5.13 52.07 -5.60
C GLY A 44 -6.39 51.43 -6.15
N ILE A 45 -7.32 52.24 -6.65
CA ILE A 45 -8.57 51.82 -7.28
C ILE A 45 -8.29 51.06 -8.59
N ASP A 46 -7.41 51.59 -9.45
CA ASP A 46 -7.04 50.95 -10.72
C ASP A 46 -6.38 49.57 -10.49
N LYS A 47 -5.51 49.47 -9.47
CA LYS A 47 -4.94 48.17 -9.06
C LYS A 47 -5.99 47.21 -8.50
N LEU A 48 -7.00 47.69 -7.79
CA LEU A 48 -8.09 46.85 -7.28
C LEU A 48 -9.01 46.39 -8.41
N GLU A 49 -9.27 47.24 -9.41
CA GLU A 49 -10.06 46.90 -10.58
C GLU A 49 -9.45 45.73 -11.37
N VAL A 50 -8.13 45.71 -11.53
CA VAL A 50 -7.42 44.62 -12.23
C VAL A 50 -7.40 43.32 -11.43
N ASN A 51 -7.39 43.39 -10.09
CA ASN A 51 -7.22 42.22 -9.22
C ASN A 51 -8.52 41.63 -8.67
N ALA A 52 -9.66 42.30 -8.88
CA ALA A 52 -10.96 41.84 -8.40
C ALA A 52 -11.96 41.63 -9.56
N PRO A 53 -11.94 40.45 -10.22
CA PRO A 53 -12.87 40.11 -11.30
C PRO A 53 -14.35 40.24 -10.91
N ILE A 54 -14.64 40.06 -9.61
CA ILE A 54 -15.98 40.21 -8.99
C ILE A 54 -16.60 41.59 -9.22
N ILE A 55 -15.77 42.62 -9.43
CA ILE A 55 -16.23 44.01 -9.59
C ILE A 55 -16.62 44.29 -11.06
N LYS A 56 -16.09 43.53 -12.03
CA LYS A 56 -16.14 43.87 -13.46
C LYS A 56 -17.06 42.96 -14.27
N GLU A 57 -17.16 41.68 -13.91
CA GLU A 57 -17.92 40.67 -14.67
C GLU A 57 -19.04 40.04 -13.85
N GLN A 58 -20.07 39.53 -14.53
CA GLN A 58 -21.14 38.80 -13.88
C GLN A 58 -20.57 37.52 -13.25
N PRO A 59 -21.00 37.11 -12.03
CA PRO A 59 -20.41 35.95 -11.34
C PRO A 59 -20.39 34.65 -12.15
N ALA A 60 -21.30 34.52 -13.12
CA ALA A 60 -21.36 33.39 -14.05
C ALA A 60 -20.15 33.35 -15.02
N ASP A 61 -19.70 34.50 -15.50
CA ASP A 61 -18.62 34.60 -16.50
C ASP A 61 -17.25 34.36 -15.86
N ILE A 62 -17.06 34.84 -14.62
CA ILE A 62 -15.86 34.58 -13.80
C ILE A 62 -15.68 33.07 -13.58
N TYR A 63 -16.78 32.36 -13.30
CA TYR A 63 -16.75 30.91 -13.14
C TYR A 63 -16.38 30.20 -14.44
N GLN A 64 -16.94 30.63 -15.57
CA GLN A 64 -16.61 30.06 -16.88
C GLN A 64 -15.15 30.33 -17.26
N GLN A 65 -14.63 31.51 -16.99
CA GLN A 65 -13.24 31.86 -17.26
C GLN A 65 -12.27 31.06 -16.38
N ALA A 66 -12.55 30.97 -15.06
CA ALA A 66 -11.76 30.15 -14.15
C ALA A 66 -11.77 28.66 -14.55
N ARG A 67 -12.95 28.13 -14.89
CA ARG A 67 -13.10 26.76 -15.40
C ARG A 67 -12.28 26.56 -16.67
N THR A 68 -12.32 27.51 -17.60
CA THR A 68 -11.58 27.43 -18.87
C THR A 68 -10.08 27.44 -18.63
N ARG A 69 -9.56 28.29 -17.74
CA ARG A 69 -8.14 28.34 -17.37
C ARG A 69 -7.64 27.06 -16.69
N VAL A 70 -8.47 26.45 -15.84
CA VAL A 70 -8.17 25.15 -15.21
C VAL A 70 -8.19 24.04 -16.25
N ILE A 71 -9.19 24.02 -17.13
CA ILE A 71 -9.25 23.04 -18.22
C ILE A 71 -8.03 23.20 -19.13
N GLU A 72 -7.63 24.40 -19.52
CA GLU A 72 -6.46 24.64 -20.39
C GLU A 72 -5.14 24.17 -19.76
N SER A 73 -4.97 24.31 -18.44
CA SER A 73 -3.75 23.87 -17.76
C SER A 73 -3.69 22.36 -17.52
N VAL A 74 -4.84 21.75 -17.23
CA VAL A 74 -4.94 20.31 -16.90
C VAL A 74 -5.10 19.44 -18.15
N LYS A 75 -5.80 19.92 -19.20
CA LYS A 75 -6.03 19.21 -20.46
C LYS A 75 -4.75 18.67 -21.12
N PRO A 76 -3.65 19.43 -21.29
CA PRO A 76 -2.43 18.89 -21.92
C PRO A 76 -1.75 17.81 -21.07
N HIS A 77 -1.96 17.81 -19.75
CA HIS A 77 -1.44 16.75 -18.87
C HIS A 77 -2.29 15.48 -18.95
N ILE A 78 -3.62 15.63 -18.98
CA ILE A 78 -4.54 14.51 -19.18
C ILE A 78 -4.35 13.88 -20.56
N GLU A 79 -4.22 14.69 -21.61
CA GLU A 79 -3.99 14.21 -22.98
C GLU A 79 -2.68 13.44 -23.08
N LYS A 80 -1.56 13.95 -22.53
CA LYS A 80 -0.29 13.21 -22.49
C LYS A 80 -0.39 11.89 -21.75
N VAL A 81 -1.09 11.84 -20.62
CA VAL A 81 -1.28 10.59 -19.87
C VAL A 81 -2.20 9.63 -20.63
N CYS A 82 -3.24 10.14 -21.27
CA CYS A 82 -4.18 9.36 -22.08
C CYS A 82 -3.47 8.78 -23.33
N GLU A 83 -2.68 9.57 -24.03
CA GLU A 83 -1.86 9.17 -25.17
C GLU A 83 -0.79 8.17 -24.76
N LEU A 84 -0.10 8.40 -23.64
CA LEU A 84 0.87 7.44 -23.12
C LEU A 84 0.19 6.13 -22.73
N ARG A 85 -0.97 6.18 -22.08
CA ARG A 85 -1.75 5.00 -21.71
C ARG A 85 -2.22 4.25 -22.97
N SER A 86 -2.81 4.94 -23.94
CA SER A 86 -3.31 4.32 -25.17
C SER A 86 -2.17 3.74 -26.01
N ALA A 87 -1.05 4.47 -26.13
CA ALA A 87 0.16 3.97 -26.78
C ALA A 87 0.73 2.77 -26.03
N SER A 88 0.83 2.81 -24.70
CA SER A 88 1.32 1.68 -23.90
C SER A 88 0.43 0.44 -24.05
N GLN A 89 -0.89 0.63 -24.07
CA GLN A 89 -1.86 -0.44 -24.22
C GLN A 89 -1.85 -1.03 -25.65
N GLN A 90 -1.68 -0.19 -26.67
CA GLN A 90 -1.49 -0.63 -28.05
C GLN A 90 -0.18 -1.42 -28.21
N ARG A 91 0.92 -0.93 -27.62
CA ARG A 91 2.22 -1.62 -27.65
C ARG A 91 2.13 -2.96 -26.91
N ALA A 92 1.51 -3.00 -25.73
CA ALA A 92 1.30 -4.24 -24.98
C ALA A 92 0.40 -5.23 -25.74
N ALA A 93 -0.69 -4.76 -26.36
CA ALA A 93 -1.56 -5.61 -27.18
C ALA A 93 -0.81 -6.18 -28.38
N SER A 94 -0.05 -5.34 -29.11
CA SER A 94 0.76 -5.79 -30.25
C SER A 94 1.84 -6.80 -29.85
N LEU A 95 2.47 -6.61 -28.69
CA LEU A 95 3.48 -7.53 -28.16
C LEU A 95 2.85 -8.85 -27.74
N LYS A 96 1.68 -8.81 -27.08
CA LYS A 96 0.90 -10.01 -26.74
C LYS A 96 0.56 -10.79 -28.00
N ASP A 97 0.07 -10.14 -29.04
CA ASP A 97 -0.33 -10.81 -30.28
C ASP A 97 0.87 -11.35 -31.06
N LEU A 98 2.00 -10.64 -31.08
CA LEU A 98 3.23 -11.12 -31.70
C LEU A 98 3.82 -12.30 -30.93
N SER A 99 3.86 -12.20 -29.60
CA SER A 99 4.32 -13.27 -28.71
C SER A 99 3.42 -14.50 -28.81
N TRP A 100 2.10 -14.33 -28.87
CA TRP A 100 1.14 -15.42 -29.04
C TRP A 100 1.35 -16.15 -30.36
N ARG A 101 1.47 -15.41 -31.47
CA ARG A 101 1.76 -16.00 -32.79
C ARG A 101 3.08 -16.74 -32.80
N LYS A 102 4.14 -16.15 -32.23
CA LYS A 102 5.46 -16.79 -32.15
C LYS A 102 5.48 -18.02 -31.25
N ALA A 103 4.75 -17.99 -30.13
CA ALA A 103 4.59 -19.15 -29.28
C ALA A 103 3.83 -20.27 -30.01
N ASN A 104 2.74 -19.94 -30.72
CA ASN A 104 2.00 -20.92 -31.50
C ASN A 104 2.87 -21.52 -32.62
N GLU A 105 3.66 -20.71 -33.32
CA GLU A 105 4.63 -21.16 -34.33
C GLU A 105 5.64 -22.15 -33.74
N VAL A 106 6.22 -21.86 -32.58
CA VAL A 106 7.19 -22.75 -31.89
C VAL A 106 6.51 -24.03 -31.40
N LEU A 107 5.31 -23.94 -30.83
CA LEU A 107 4.57 -25.09 -30.32
C LEU A 107 4.02 -25.98 -31.45
N ALA A 108 3.81 -25.43 -32.64
CA ALA A 108 3.43 -26.19 -33.84
C ALA A 108 4.62 -26.98 -34.45
N THR A 109 5.86 -26.73 -34.02
CA THR A 109 7.01 -27.54 -34.45
C THR A 109 6.93 -28.97 -33.88
N GLN A 110 7.69 -29.90 -34.46
CA GLN A 110 7.67 -31.31 -34.00
C GLN A 110 8.03 -31.45 -32.52
N TYR A 111 9.05 -30.74 -32.04
CA TYR A 111 9.44 -30.75 -30.64
C TYR A 111 8.47 -29.96 -29.76
N GLY A 112 7.89 -28.88 -30.29
CA GLY A 112 6.81 -28.14 -29.63
C GLY A 112 5.59 -29.01 -29.35
N SER A 113 5.14 -29.76 -30.35
CA SER A 113 3.99 -30.67 -30.21
C SER A 113 4.28 -31.80 -29.22
N LEU A 114 5.49 -32.36 -29.25
CA LEU A 114 5.90 -33.38 -28.27
C LEU A 114 5.88 -32.81 -26.84
N ALA A 115 6.32 -31.57 -26.65
CA ALA A 115 6.29 -30.92 -25.34
C ALA A 115 4.86 -30.68 -24.84
N VAL A 116 3.93 -30.24 -25.71
CA VAL A 116 2.51 -30.07 -25.37
C VAL A 116 1.90 -31.42 -24.93
N ASN A 117 2.13 -32.49 -25.71
CA ASN A 117 1.68 -33.83 -25.33
C ASN A 117 2.32 -34.32 -24.02
N GLY A 118 3.57 -33.95 -23.75
CA GLY A 118 4.24 -34.21 -22.48
C GLY A 118 3.56 -33.53 -21.29
N VAL A 119 3.11 -32.28 -21.47
CA VAL A 119 2.31 -31.56 -20.47
C VAL A 119 0.98 -32.25 -20.25
N ASP A 120 0.28 -32.64 -21.32
CA ASP A 120 -1.04 -33.29 -21.20
C ASP A 120 -0.98 -34.66 -20.53
N THR A 121 0.02 -35.48 -20.89
CA THR A 121 0.24 -36.79 -20.26
C THR A 121 0.64 -36.65 -18.79
N THR A 122 1.53 -35.71 -18.47
CA THR A 122 1.93 -35.43 -17.08
C THR A 122 0.77 -34.88 -16.27
N ALA A 123 -0.07 -34.01 -16.86
CA ALA A 123 -1.26 -33.49 -16.20
C ALA A 123 -2.25 -34.60 -15.87
N GLN A 124 -2.52 -35.51 -16.82
CA GLN A 124 -3.37 -36.69 -16.57
C GLN A 124 -2.80 -37.61 -15.48
N LEU A 125 -1.48 -37.82 -15.46
CA LEU A 125 -0.82 -38.59 -14.40
C LEU A 125 -0.95 -37.89 -13.04
N ALA A 126 -0.70 -36.59 -13.00
CA ALA A 126 -0.87 -35.79 -11.79
C ALA A 126 -2.31 -35.83 -11.27
N GLU A 127 -3.30 -35.76 -12.17
CA GLU A 127 -4.70 -35.94 -11.83
C GLU A 127 -4.99 -37.30 -11.20
N ARG A 128 -4.42 -38.38 -11.73
CA ARG A 128 -4.57 -39.73 -11.16
C ARG A 128 -3.96 -39.83 -9.76
N LEU A 129 -2.78 -39.23 -9.57
CA LEU A 129 -2.14 -39.18 -8.26
C LEU A 129 -2.95 -38.35 -7.26
N LEU A 130 -3.48 -37.22 -7.69
CA LEU A 130 -4.36 -36.38 -6.86
C LEU A 130 -5.63 -37.13 -6.47
N ASP A 131 -6.25 -37.83 -7.42
CA ASP A 131 -7.45 -38.62 -7.16
C ASP A 131 -7.16 -39.78 -6.17
N TYR A 132 -5.93 -40.32 -6.18
CA TYR A 132 -5.49 -41.36 -5.23
C TYR A 132 -5.26 -40.82 -3.81
N TYR A 133 -4.56 -39.69 -3.65
CA TYR A 133 -4.23 -39.13 -2.34
C TYR A 133 -5.33 -38.24 -1.74
N PHE A 134 -6.21 -37.68 -2.58
CA PHE A 134 -7.30 -36.80 -2.19
C PHE A 134 -8.63 -37.30 -2.80
N PRO A 135 -9.24 -38.35 -2.23
CA PRO A 135 -10.43 -38.99 -2.78
C PRO A 135 -11.57 -37.99 -2.99
N LYS A 136 -12.13 -37.97 -4.20
CA LYS A 136 -13.33 -37.21 -4.55
C LYS A 136 -14.53 -37.78 -3.77
N SER A 137 -15.25 -36.94 -3.02
CA SER A 137 -16.59 -37.32 -2.55
C SER A 137 -17.56 -37.09 -3.70
N ASP A 138 -18.54 -37.99 -3.90
CA ASP A 138 -19.47 -38.11 -5.05
C ASP A 138 -20.31 -36.86 -5.44
N THR A 139 -19.97 -35.68 -4.95
CA THR A 139 -20.74 -34.42 -5.07
C THR A 139 -20.15 -33.40 -6.04
N GLU A 140 -19.26 -33.79 -6.96
CA GLU A 140 -18.81 -32.87 -8.01
C GLU A 140 -19.06 -33.49 -9.39
N SER A 141 -20.05 -32.92 -10.06
CA SER A 141 -20.24 -33.00 -11.50
C SER A 141 -18.97 -32.56 -12.21
N GLU A 142 -18.61 -33.33 -13.21
CA GLU A 142 -17.60 -33.10 -14.25
C GLU A 142 -17.94 -31.84 -15.07
N ASP A 143 -17.97 -30.68 -14.42
CA ASP A 143 -18.20 -29.41 -15.06
C ASP A 143 -16.98 -28.54 -14.79
N ASP A 144 -16.06 -28.50 -15.75
CA ASP A 144 -15.33 -27.27 -16.05
C ASP A 144 -14.58 -27.44 -17.38
N ASN A 145 -15.34 -27.10 -18.43
CA ASN A 145 -14.88 -26.72 -19.76
C ASN A 145 -14.40 -27.89 -20.65
N VAL A 146 -14.94 -27.99 -21.87
CA VAL A 146 -14.46 -28.91 -22.91
C VAL A 146 -13.05 -28.47 -23.33
N PRO A 147 -12.05 -29.37 -23.41
CA PRO A 147 -10.72 -28.99 -23.87
C PRO A 147 -10.81 -28.40 -25.27
N ILE A 148 -10.26 -27.20 -25.46
CA ILE A 148 -10.06 -26.66 -26.80
C ILE A 148 -9.08 -27.58 -27.50
N SER A 149 -9.39 -28.02 -28.72
CA SER A 149 -8.54 -28.97 -29.43
C SER A 149 -7.12 -28.42 -29.55
N ALA A 150 -6.12 -29.19 -29.09
CA ALA A 150 -4.69 -28.87 -29.22
C ALA A 150 -4.26 -28.56 -30.67
N LYS A 151 -5.10 -28.90 -31.65
CA LYS A 151 -4.91 -28.66 -33.08
C LYS A 151 -5.19 -27.21 -33.50
N ASP A 152 -6.06 -26.49 -32.79
CA ASP A 152 -6.48 -25.14 -33.16
C ASP A 152 -5.62 -24.07 -32.47
N ASP A 153 -5.31 -24.25 -31.18
CA ASP A 153 -4.41 -23.38 -30.42
C ASP A 153 -3.62 -24.16 -29.34
N PRO A 154 -2.40 -24.65 -29.68
CA PRO A 154 -1.49 -25.35 -28.75
C PRO A 154 -1.12 -24.53 -27.51
N VAL A 155 -0.99 -23.20 -27.63
CA VAL A 155 -0.64 -22.32 -26.51
C VAL A 155 -1.79 -22.28 -25.54
N LEU A 156 -3.00 -22.03 -26.05
CA LEU A 156 -4.20 -21.99 -25.24
C LEU A 156 -4.46 -23.33 -24.57
N HIS A 157 -4.27 -24.45 -25.30
CA HIS A 157 -4.42 -25.79 -24.77
C HIS A 157 -3.49 -26.02 -23.58
N THR A 158 -2.19 -25.73 -23.74
CA THR A 158 -1.21 -25.91 -22.66
C THR A 158 -1.55 -25.08 -21.42
N VAL A 159 -1.91 -23.80 -21.62
CA VAL A 159 -2.31 -22.90 -20.54
C VAL A 159 -3.59 -23.40 -19.86
N GLN A 160 -4.54 -23.91 -20.64
CA GLN A 160 -5.80 -24.44 -20.13
C GLN A 160 -5.59 -25.74 -19.35
N THR A 161 -4.78 -26.69 -19.86
CA THR A 161 -4.44 -27.94 -19.17
C THR A 161 -3.81 -27.66 -17.80
N VAL A 162 -2.80 -26.76 -17.75
CA VAL A 162 -2.15 -26.37 -16.49
C VAL A 162 -3.13 -25.63 -15.57
N GLY A 163 -3.95 -24.73 -16.12
CA GLY A 163 -4.95 -23.99 -15.36
C GLY A 163 -6.01 -24.89 -14.73
N ARG A 164 -6.49 -25.90 -15.47
CA ARG A 164 -7.45 -26.89 -14.97
C ARG A 164 -6.87 -27.72 -13.85
N LEU A 165 -5.67 -28.26 -14.05
CA LEU A 165 -4.98 -29.04 -13.03
C LEU A 165 -4.79 -28.21 -11.76
N SER A 166 -4.32 -26.96 -11.89
CA SER A 166 -4.15 -26.04 -10.77
C SER A 166 -5.46 -25.78 -10.02
N ASN A 167 -6.55 -25.48 -10.74
CA ASN A 167 -7.86 -25.26 -10.12
C ASN A 167 -8.40 -26.54 -9.44
N LYS A 168 -8.20 -27.70 -10.06
CA LYS A 168 -8.55 -29.01 -9.47
C LYS A 168 -7.78 -29.26 -8.17
N VAL A 169 -6.46 -29.05 -8.17
CA VAL A 169 -5.62 -29.16 -6.96
C VAL A 169 -6.09 -28.19 -5.88
N ALA A 170 -6.30 -26.92 -6.23
CA ALA A 170 -6.71 -25.90 -5.28
C ALA A 170 -8.03 -26.27 -4.58
N ARG A 171 -9.04 -26.71 -5.36
CA ARG A 171 -10.33 -27.18 -4.82
C ARG A 171 -10.16 -28.40 -3.91
N LEU A 172 -9.40 -29.41 -4.37
CA LEU A 172 -9.20 -30.65 -3.62
C LEU A 172 -8.45 -30.42 -2.31
N VAL A 173 -7.38 -29.62 -2.33
CA VAL A 173 -6.60 -29.27 -1.14
C VAL A 173 -7.47 -28.46 -0.18
N TYR A 174 -8.17 -27.43 -0.66
CA TYR A 174 -9.07 -26.63 0.17
C TYR A 174 -10.16 -27.50 0.81
N ARG A 175 -10.78 -28.42 0.07
CA ARG A 175 -11.81 -29.31 0.60
C ARG A 175 -11.24 -30.29 1.63
N THR A 176 -10.08 -30.88 1.35
CA THR A 176 -9.43 -31.82 2.28
C THR A 176 -9.08 -31.14 3.58
N VAL A 177 -8.40 -29.99 3.50
CA VAL A 177 -8.02 -29.20 4.67
C VAL A 177 -9.25 -28.69 5.40
N SER A 178 -10.25 -28.15 4.70
CA SER A 178 -11.47 -27.65 5.35
C SER A 178 -12.31 -28.76 5.98
N THR A 179 -12.32 -29.98 5.42
CA THR A 179 -12.97 -31.14 6.03
C THR A 179 -12.22 -31.57 7.28
N GLN A 180 -10.89 -31.65 7.24
CA GLN A 180 -10.07 -31.92 8.42
C GLN A 180 -10.26 -30.86 9.52
N VAL A 181 -10.32 -29.57 9.15
CA VAL A 181 -10.58 -28.46 10.07
C VAL A 181 -12.01 -28.47 10.61
N LYS A 182 -13.00 -28.93 9.84
CA LYS A 182 -14.37 -29.14 10.33
C LYS A 182 -14.49 -30.37 11.22
N SER A 183 -13.73 -31.43 10.94
CA SER A 183 -13.72 -32.68 11.71
C SER A 183 -12.85 -32.59 12.97
N LEU A 184 -11.87 -31.69 13.01
CA LEU A 184 -11.27 -31.16 14.23
C LEU A 184 -12.44 -30.64 15.06
N ARG A 185 -12.92 -31.48 15.96
CA ARG A 185 -14.22 -31.29 16.58
C ARG A 185 -14.14 -29.94 17.29
N LYS A 186 -15.04 -29.04 16.93
CA LYS A 186 -15.23 -27.80 17.68
C LYS A 186 -15.46 -28.10 19.16
N GLU A 187 -15.95 -29.29 19.50
CA GLU A 187 -16.04 -29.83 20.86
C GLU A 187 -14.66 -30.00 21.50
N ASP A 188 -13.74 -30.77 20.92
CA ASP A 188 -12.39 -30.98 21.47
C ASP A 188 -11.65 -29.66 21.72
N VAL A 189 -11.75 -28.71 20.79
CA VAL A 189 -11.14 -27.37 20.95
C VAL A 189 -11.87 -26.56 22.03
N ARG A 190 -13.21 -26.61 22.09
CA ARG A 190 -13.98 -25.89 23.12
C ARG A 190 -13.77 -26.46 24.51
N ASP A 191 -13.71 -27.78 24.65
CA ASP A 191 -13.50 -28.49 25.92
C ASP A 191 -12.07 -28.28 26.42
N TYR A 192 -11.09 -28.28 25.51
CA TYR A 192 -9.72 -27.89 25.82
C TYR A 192 -9.64 -26.43 26.31
N VAL A 193 -10.25 -25.48 25.58
CA VAL A 193 -10.28 -24.07 25.98
C VAL A 193 -11.04 -23.88 27.29
N ALA A 194 -12.14 -24.60 27.52
CA ALA A 194 -12.92 -24.55 28.77
C ALA A 194 -12.10 -25.07 29.96
N THR A 195 -11.38 -26.19 29.78
CA THR A 195 -10.46 -26.74 30.78
C THR A 195 -9.33 -25.77 31.08
N LEU A 196 -8.75 -25.16 30.04
CA LEU A 196 -7.70 -24.16 30.18
C LEU A 196 -8.21 -22.94 30.97
N ILE A 197 -9.42 -22.45 30.67
CA ILE A 197 -10.05 -21.36 31.42
C ILE A 197 -10.26 -21.75 32.89
N ALA A 198 -10.69 -22.99 33.17
CA ALA A 198 -10.89 -23.47 34.53
C ALA A 198 -9.57 -23.51 35.32
N VAL A 199 -8.49 -24.02 34.72
CA VAL A 199 -7.14 -24.04 35.32
C VAL A 199 -6.62 -22.63 35.54
N LEU A 200 -6.86 -21.70 34.61
CA LEU A 200 -6.43 -20.30 34.73
C LEU A 200 -7.17 -19.60 35.88
N ARG A 201 -8.48 -19.80 35.98
CA ARG A 201 -9.30 -19.30 37.11
C ARG A 201 -8.85 -19.89 38.44
N LEU A 202 -8.54 -21.19 38.48
CA LEU A 202 -8.03 -21.83 39.69
C LEU A 202 -6.66 -21.28 40.08
N THR A 203 -5.74 -21.12 39.13
CA THR A 203 -4.42 -20.53 39.37
C THR A 203 -4.55 -19.09 39.88
N GLN A 204 -5.42 -18.28 39.28
CA GLN A 204 -5.72 -16.92 39.75
C GLN A 204 -6.30 -16.92 41.16
N TYR A 205 -7.23 -17.83 41.46
CA TYR A 205 -7.83 -17.96 42.79
C TYR A 205 -6.79 -18.40 43.84
N LEU A 206 -5.94 -19.36 43.53
CA LEU A 206 -4.84 -19.79 44.40
C LEU A 206 -3.84 -18.65 44.62
N ASN A 207 -3.51 -17.89 43.59
CA ASN A 207 -2.63 -16.74 43.71
C ASN A 207 -3.25 -15.66 44.60
N PHE A 208 -4.55 -15.37 44.42
CA PHE A 208 -5.30 -14.44 45.26
C PHE A 208 -5.34 -14.86 46.74
N ILE A 209 -5.52 -16.16 47.02
CA ILE A 209 -5.45 -16.68 48.38
C ILE A 209 -4.02 -16.56 48.94
N ASN A 210 -3.00 -16.87 48.14
CA ASN A 210 -1.61 -16.77 48.57
C ASN A 210 -1.24 -15.33 48.92
N GLU A 211 -1.65 -14.36 48.10
CA GLU A 211 -1.46 -12.93 48.32
C GLU A 211 -2.21 -12.45 49.57
N LYS A 212 -3.46 -12.90 49.78
CA LYS A 212 -4.21 -12.64 51.03
C LYS A 212 -3.55 -13.28 52.25
N ARG A 213 -3.03 -14.50 52.13
CA ARG A 213 -2.32 -15.17 53.23
C ARG A 213 -1.04 -14.43 53.57
N GLN A 214 -0.27 -13.97 52.59
CA GLN A 214 0.94 -13.17 52.82
C GLN A 214 0.59 -11.81 53.45
N ALA A 215 -0.54 -11.20 53.09
CA ALA A 215 -1.04 -10.00 53.76
C ALA A 215 -1.48 -10.26 55.23
N VAL A 216 -1.89 -11.48 55.56
CA VAL A 216 -2.25 -11.91 56.93
C VAL A 216 -1.03 -12.37 57.74
N GLU A 217 -0.06 -13.06 57.12
CA GLU A 217 1.22 -13.44 57.76
C GLU A 217 2.19 -12.25 57.94
N ALA A 218 2.01 -11.15 57.21
CA ALA A 218 2.68 -9.88 57.52
C ALA A 218 2.14 -9.21 58.80
N GLY A 219 1.11 -9.79 59.44
CA GLY A 219 0.41 -9.25 60.61
C GLY A 219 0.44 -10.14 61.87
N SER A 220 1.60 -10.74 62.23
CA SER A 220 1.92 -11.42 63.53
C SER A 220 2.12 -12.96 63.42
N PRO A 221 2.88 -13.64 64.33
CA PRO A 221 4.19 -14.19 64.04
C PRO A 221 4.28 -15.72 64.16
N LYS A 222 5.35 -16.22 63.55
CA LYS A 222 5.88 -17.60 63.49
C LYS A 222 6.20 -18.21 64.87
N GLU A 223 6.20 -19.57 64.93
CA GLU A 223 7.13 -20.47 65.66
C GLU A 223 6.42 -21.59 66.51
N PRO A 224 6.96 -22.82 66.68
CA PRO A 224 7.41 -23.84 65.71
C PRO A 224 6.89 -25.27 66.05
N ALA A 225 7.27 -26.26 65.25
CA ALA A 225 7.08 -27.69 65.50
C ALA A 225 7.80 -28.21 66.77
N PRO A 226 7.53 -29.48 67.16
CA PRO A 226 8.68 -30.39 67.21
C PRO A 226 8.43 -31.77 66.58
N SER A 227 9.54 -32.24 66.05
CA SER A 227 9.89 -33.45 65.30
C SER A 227 10.30 -34.60 66.23
N HIS A 228 10.11 -35.88 65.84
CA HIS A 228 11.14 -36.85 65.40
C HIS A 228 10.73 -38.28 65.90
N PRO A 229 11.36 -39.41 65.50
CA PRO A 229 12.33 -39.66 64.43
C PRO A 229 12.04 -40.89 63.54
N ALA A 230 12.88 -41.00 62.52
CA ALA A 230 13.03 -42.05 61.53
C ALA A 230 13.42 -43.44 62.08
N THR A 231 13.14 -44.49 61.29
CA THR A 231 13.98 -45.69 61.22
C THR A 231 13.99 -46.22 59.80
N THR A 232 15.10 -45.99 59.12
CA THR A 232 15.56 -46.75 57.95
C THR A 232 16.44 -47.90 58.48
N PRO A 233 16.55 -49.02 57.76
CA PRO A 233 17.89 -49.52 57.47
C PRO A 233 18.12 -49.75 55.98
N ALA A 234 19.38 -49.61 55.59
CA ALA A 234 19.89 -49.50 54.25
C ALA A 234 20.66 -50.77 53.81
N VAL A 235 20.62 -51.06 52.48
CA VAL A 235 21.73 -51.60 51.62
C VAL A 235 22.03 -53.12 51.74
N PRO A 236 22.49 -53.89 50.69
CA PRO A 236 23.35 -53.55 49.53
C PRO A 236 22.78 -53.92 48.12
N ALA A 237 23.06 -53.20 47.03
CA ALA A 237 24.26 -52.97 46.20
C ALA A 237 24.41 -53.92 44.98
N SER A 238 24.76 -53.32 43.83
CA SER A 238 25.40 -53.86 42.61
C SER A 238 24.52 -54.16 41.37
N ASN A 239 24.52 -53.26 40.38
CA ASN A 239 25.36 -53.42 39.17
C ASN A 239 25.25 -52.23 38.18
N THR A 240 26.43 -51.75 37.80
CA THR A 240 26.88 -51.17 36.51
C THR A 240 25.94 -51.40 35.30
N THR A 241 25.68 -50.42 34.44
CA THR A 241 26.54 -50.09 33.28
C THR A 241 26.16 -48.74 32.68
N ALA A 242 27.18 -48.02 32.19
CA ALA A 242 27.16 -46.66 31.68
C ALA A 242 26.94 -46.56 30.16
N THR A 243 26.77 -45.32 29.69
CA THR A 243 27.21 -44.76 28.38
C THR A 243 26.24 -45.03 27.20
N SER A 244 25.79 -44.10 26.35
CA SER A 244 26.11 -42.68 26.05
C SER A 244 25.03 -42.08 25.13
N THR A 245 24.75 -40.78 25.28
CA THR A 245 24.04 -39.87 24.37
C THR A 245 25.01 -39.30 23.29
N PRO A 246 24.63 -38.29 22.47
CA PRO A 246 23.80 -38.25 21.26
C PRO A 246 24.64 -37.96 19.98
N SER A 247 24.04 -38.05 18.79
CA SER A 247 24.62 -37.42 17.59
C SER A 247 23.58 -36.60 16.82
N SER A 248 23.83 -35.30 16.83
CA SER A 248 23.27 -34.24 15.99
C SER A 248 23.74 -34.40 14.54
N SER A 249 22.84 -34.23 13.56
CA SER A 249 23.20 -33.99 12.17
C SER A 249 22.64 -32.64 11.71
N SER A 250 23.58 -31.73 11.46
CA SER A 250 23.44 -30.36 11.00
C SER A 250 23.12 -30.27 9.50
N THR A 251 22.32 -29.27 9.20
CA THR A 251 22.07 -28.58 7.93
C THR A 251 23.36 -28.22 7.19
N THR A 252 23.43 -28.50 5.88
CA THR A 252 24.33 -27.80 4.95
C THR A 252 23.61 -27.45 3.66
N THR A 253 23.37 -26.15 3.51
CA THR A 253 23.11 -25.44 2.28
C THR A 253 24.34 -25.53 1.38
N SER A 254 24.19 -25.88 0.11
CA SER A 254 25.28 -25.75 -0.88
C SER A 254 24.89 -24.72 -1.92
N ASP A 255 25.69 -23.66 -1.94
CA ASP A 255 25.62 -22.48 -2.77
C ASP A 255 25.92 -22.76 -4.24
N VAL A 256 25.28 -21.92 -5.04
CA VAL A 256 25.42 -21.70 -6.47
C VAL A 256 26.82 -21.17 -6.80
N VAL A 257 27.54 -21.80 -7.72
CA VAL A 257 28.70 -21.20 -8.40
C VAL A 257 28.45 -21.20 -9.91
N ALA A 258 28.09 -20.02 -10.42
CA ALA A 258 28.14 -19.70 -11.84
C ALA A 258 29.60 -19.50 -12.26
N THR A 259 30.09 -20.32 -13.19
CA THR A 259 31.34 -20.04 -13.90
C THR A 259 31.01 -19.63 -15.33
N THR A 260 31.02 -18.32 -15.57
CA THR A 260 31.04 -17.74 -16.91
C THR A 260 32.45 -17.89 -17.49
N LYS A 261 32.62 -18.69 -18.55
CA LYS A 261 33.78 -18.59 -19.44
C LYS A 261 33.33 -18.04 -20.78
N SER A 262 33.65 -16.77 -20.98
CA SER A 262 33.58 -16.06 -22.25
C SER A 262 34.87 -16.36 -23.02
N SER A 263 34.77 -17.01 -24.17
CA SER A 263 35.88 -17.16 -25.12
C SER A 263 35.38 -16.80 -26.51
N LYS A 264 35.81 -15.61 -26.93
CA LYS A 264 35.63 -14.98 -28.23
C LYS A 264 36.63 -15.60 -29.21
N THR A 265 36.15 -16.16 -30.33
CA THR A 265 36.99 -16.41 -31.51
C THR A 265 36.23 -16.02 -32.77
N LEU A 266 36.73 -14.93 -33.37
CA LEU A 266 36.54 -14.51 -34.75
C LEU A 266 37.20 -15.51 -35.71
N GLN A 267 36.55 -15.78 -36.84
CA GLN A 267 37.13 -16.13 -38.17
C GLN A 267 35.95 -15.96 -39.16
N GLN A 268 35.85 -14.89 -39.97
CA GLN A 268 36.62 -14.52 -41.17
C GLN A 268 36.52 -15.65 -42.22
N GLN A 269 35.53 -15.61 -43.11
CA GLN A 269 35.55 -14.94 -44.43
C GLN A 269 36.67 -15.45 -45.33
N ASP A 270 36.35 -16.46 -46.14
CA ASP A 270 36.44 -16.45 -47.62
C ASP A 270 35.52 -17.54 -48.18
#